data_AF-A0A835WIB4-F1
#
_entry.id   AF-A0A835WIB4-F1
#
_cell.length_a   1.000
_cell.length_b   1.000
_cell.length_c   1.000
_cell.angle_alpha   90.00
_cell.angle_beta   90.00
_cell.angle_gamma   90.00
#
_symmetry.space_group_name_H-M   'P 1'
#
loop_
_entity.id
_entity.type
_entity.pdbx_description
1 polymer ?
#
loop_
_entity_poly.entity_id
_entity_poly.type
_entity_poly.pdbx_seq_one_letter_code
_entity_poly.pdbx_strand_id
1 'polypeptide(L)'
;MALLFKPFILNPANHFNTRKKASATSRLVCTRTARPVSASQRPVASAFQAEEGIPWKFGFQCNERYLSWDQSAQLKLLKLVLAEKLGVTTEEVEARADQLALLLPDLLTRMEYTRVDILQPLLEDLPGLTQQLIGLRECLPGVNLSRLVAKHPRLLSEYRDPARLEERLQQLRAALPGVNVPVLVDEEPHLLHVDIGVVLQNCKRLMPNTDPVQLLVSQPQMVLTAVEAGLSSAMDVEGGAPVTAH
;
A
#
# COMPACT_ATOMS: atom_id res chain seq x y z
N MET A 1 -27.38 29.73 37.91
CA MET A 1 -26.88 29.97 36.53
C MET A 1 -27.12 28.72 35.72
N ALA A 2 -28.21 28.68 34.96
CA ALA A 2 -28.60 27.56 34.12
C ALA A 2 -28.07 27.79 32.72
N LEU A 3 -27.16 26.93 32.25
CA LEU A 3 -26.64 26.98 30.88
C LEU A 3 -27.47 26.07 29.98
N LEU A 4 -28.08 26.72 29.00
CA LEU A 4 -28.93 26.17 27.95
C LEU A 4 -28.20 25.13 27.10
N PHE A 5 -28.71 23.91 27.09
CA PHE A 5 -28.45 22.90 26.06
C PHE A 5 -29.24 23.25 24.79
N LYS A 6 -28.55 23.53 23.68
CA LYS A 6 -29.15 23.59 22.34
C LYS A 6 -29.07 22.21 21.67
N PRO A 7 -30.18 21.62 21.22
CA PRO A 7 -30.14 20.38 20.45
C PRO A 7 -29.66 20.62 19.01
N PHE A 8 -28.73 19.79 18.57
CA PHE A 8 -28.19 19.76 17.21
C PHE A 8 -29.23 19.09 16.30
N ILE A 9 -29.71 19.81 15.30
CA ILE A 9 -30.68 19.32 14.31
C ILE A 9 -29.93 18.50 13.25
N LEU A 10 -30.25 17.20 13.17
CA LEU A 10 -29.87 16.29 12.10
C LEU A 10 -30.54 16.71 10.78
N ASN A 11 -29.75 16.83 9.72
CA ASN A 11 -30.20 17.14 8.36
C ASN A 11 -30.11 15.87 7.49
N PRO A 12 -31.23 15.18 7.16
CA PRO A 12 -31.21 14.02 6.28
C PRO A 12 -31.65 14.41 4.87
N ALA A 13 -30.70 14.68 4.00
CA ALA A 13 -30.98 14.78 2.56
C ALA A 13 -29.75 14.36 1.77
N ASN A 14 -29.70 13.10 1.35
CA ASN A 14 -29.19 12.82 0.02
C ASN A 14 -29.83 11.58 -0.58
N HIS A 15 -30.46 11.85 -1.73
CA HIS A 15 -31.33 10.98 -2.48
C HIS A 15 -30.61 9.75 -3.04
N PHE A 16 -31.20 8.60 -2.77
CA PHE A 16 -31.09 7.37 -3.54
C PHE A 16 -31.21 7.65 -5.05
N ASN A 17 -30.22 7.22 -5.83
CA ASN A 17 -30.34 7.15 -7.29
C ASN A 17 -30.26 5.67 -7.72
N THR A 18 -31.42 5.01 -7.69
CA THR A 18 -31.60 3.66 -8.22
C THR A 18 -31.65 3.70 -9.74
N ARG A 19 -30.51 3.46 -10.40
CA ARG A 19 -30.51 3.22 -11.86
C ARG A 19 -30.63 1.73 -12.14
N LYS A 20 -31.89 1.27 -12.23
CA LYS A 20 -32.27 0.02 -12.91
C LYS A 20 -31.72 0.06 -14.34
N LYS A 21 -30.88 -0.91 -14.71
CA LYS A 21 -30.71 -1.31 -16.11
C LYS A 21 -31.12 -2.76 -16.25
N ALA A 22 -32.09 -2.94 -17.13
CA ALA A 22 -32.76 -4.18 -17.46
C ALA A 22 -31.84 -5.11 -18.25
N SER A 23 -32.02 -6.40 -17.97
CA SER A 23 -32.12 -7.53 -18.89
C SER A 23 -31.51 -7.41 -20.28
N ALA A 24 -30.50 -8.24 -20.54
CA ALA A 24 -30.29 -8.86 -21.84
C ALA A 24 -29.88 -10.33 -21.64
N THR A 25 -30.90 -11.17 -21.48
CA THR A 25 -30.81 -12.63 -21.57
C THR A 25 -30.50 -12.99 -23.02
N SER A 26 -29.27 -13.39 -23.32
CA SER A 26 -28.94 -14.05 -24.60
C SER A 26 -28.61 -15.51 -24.33
N ARG A 27 -29.61 -16.36 -24.58
CA ARG A 27 -29.46 -17.81 -24.63
C ARG A 27 -28.84 -18.19 -25.97
N LEU A 28 -27.59 -18.65 -25.96
CA LEU A 28 -27.02 -19.41 -27.07
C LEU A 28 -27.11 -20.90 -26.72
N VAL A 29 -28.19 -21.50 -27.21
CA VAL A 29 -28.37 -22.94 -27.30
C VAL A 29 -27.42 -23.45 -28.39
N CYS A 30 -26.37 -24.16 -27.99
CA CYS A 30 -25.55 -24.93 -28.92
C CYS A 30 -25.83 -26.42 -28.66
N THR A 31 -26.89 -26.93 -29.29
CA THR A 31 -27.12 -28.37 -29.42
C THR A 31 -26.09 -28.92 -30.39
N ARG A 32 -25.09 -29.64 -29.88
CA ARG A 32 -24.21 -30.47 -30.73
C ARG A 32 -24.46 -31.95 -30.45
N THR A 33 -25.05 -32.53 -31.48
CA THR A 33 -25.45 -33.90 -31.76
C THR A 33 -24.40 -34.94 -31.36
N ALA A 34 -24.87 -36.00 -30.71
CA ALA A 34 -24.12 -37.21 -30.42
C ALA A 34 -23.62 -37.92 -31.70
N ARG A 35 -22.46 -38.56 -31.60
CA ARG A 35 -22.03 -39.63 -32.51
C ARG A 35 -21.47 -40.78 -31.66
N PRO A 36 -22.07 -41.99 -31.70
CA PRO A 36 -21.44 -43.19 -31.19
C PRO A 36 -20.60 -43.80 -32.33
N VAL A 37 -19.33 -44.13 -32.07
CA VAL A 37 -18.56 -45.00 -32.96
C VAL A 37 -17.94 -46.10 -32.11
N SER A 38 -18.38 -47.31 -32.43
CA SER A 38 -18.00 -48.58 -31.85
C SER A 38 -16.51 -48.87 -31.90
N ALA A 39 -16.09 -49.69 -30.95
CA ALA A 39 -14.79 -50.31 -30.81
C ALA A 39 -14.31 -51.06 -32.07
N SER A 40 -13.01 -51.00 -32.32
CA SER A 40 -12.26 -52.06 -32.99
C SER A 40 -10.83 -52.08 -32.45
N GLN A 41 -10.48 -53.21 -31.83
CA GLN A 41 -9.14 -53.55 -31.40
C GLN A 41 -8.32 -54.08 -32.58
N ARG A 42 -7.05 -53.69 -32.73
CA ARG A 42 -5.89 -54.59 -32.59
C ARG A 42 -4.55 -53.86 -32.78
N PRO A 43 -3.46 -54.39 -32.18
CA PRO A 43 -2.19 -53.70 -32.02
C PRO A 43 -1.21 -54.03 -33.15
N VAL A 44 -0.37 -53.07 -33.52
CA VAL A 44 0.89 -53.36 -34.22
C VAL A 44 1.98 -52.60 -33.46
N ALA A 45 2.80 -53.38 -32.77
CA ALA A 45 4.02 -52.95 -32.14
C ALA A 45 4.96 -52.38 -33.22
N SER A 46 5.33 -51.11 -33.07
CA SER A 46 6.53 -50.57 -33.68
C SER A 46 7.31 -49.89 -32.57
N ALA A 47 8.40 -50.54 -32.20
CA ALA A 47 9.37 -50.11 -31.22
C ALA A 47 10.06 -48.83 -31.73
N PHE A 48 9.51 -47.67 -31.34
CA PHE A 48 10.26 -46.44 -31.33
C PHE A 48 10.93 -46.30 -29.98
N GLN A 49 12.25 -46.15 -30.04
CA GLN A 49 13.20 -46.10 -28.95
C GLN A 49 12.75 -45.12 -27.88
N ALA A 50 12.60 -45.63 -26.66
CA ALA A 50 12.46 -44.84 -25.45
C ALA A 50 13.80 -44.16 -25.17
N GLU A 51 14.03 -43.00 -25.79
CA GLU A 51 14.84 -42.00 -25.10
C GLU A 51 14.12 -41.70 -23.78
N GLU A 52 14.87 -41.77 -22.68
CA GLU A 52 14.47 -41.35 -21.33
C GLU A 52 14.23 -39.84 -21.36
N GLY A 53 13.14 -39.47 -22.03
CA GLY A 53 12.78 -38.11 -22.40
C GLY A 53 12.24 -37.39 -21.20
N ILE A 54 12.89 -36.27 -20.88
CA ILE A 54 12.43 -35.26 -19.93
C ILE A 54 10.91 -35.06 -20.15
N PRO A 55 10.03 -35.48 -19.20
CA PRO A 55 8.58 -35.58 -19.43
C PRO A 55 7.88 -34.21 -19.54
N TRP A 56 8.62 -33.11 -19.43
CA TRP A 56 8.11 -31.76 -19.51
C TRP A 56 8.49 -31.13 -20.85
N LYS A 57 7.72 -31.42 -21.90
CA LYS A 57 7.71 -30.55 -23.08
C LYS A 57 7.04 -29.23 -22.68
N PHE A 58 7.86 -28.23 -22.32
CA PHE A 58 7.41 -26.85 -22.14
C PHE A 58 7.08 -26.24 -23.52
N GLY A 59 5.94 -26.65 -24.07
CA GLY A 59 5.32 -26.05 -25.25
C GLY A 59 4.39 -24.90 -24.89
N PHE A 60 4.66 -24.16 -23.81
CA PHE A 60 4.05 -22.86 -23.64
C PHE A 60 4.85 -21.88 -24.49
N GLN A 61 4.51 -21.82 -25.78
CA GLN A 61 4.62 -20.56 -26.49
C GLN A 61 3.65 -19.61 -25.79
N CYS A 62 4.07 -19.02 -24.67
CA CYS A 62 3.49 -17.80 -24.16
C CYS A 62 3.60 -16.82 -25.31
N ASN A 63 2.50 -16.61 -26.02
CA ASN A 63 2.46 -15.62 -27.07
C ASN A 63 2.55 -14.27 -26.37
N GLU A 64 3.79 -13.78 -26.23
CA GLU A 64 4.14 -12.55 -25.50
C GLU A 64 3.28 -11.37 -25.94
N ARG A 65 2.78 -11.38 -27.18
CA ARG A 65 1.85 -10.36 -27.70
C ARG A 65 0.51 -10.30 -26.98
N TYR A 66 0.06 -11.38 -26.34
CA TYR A 66 -1.19 -11.41 -25.59
C TYR A 66 -0.99 -11.38 -24.07
N LEU A 67 0.27 -11.32 -23.61
CA LEU A 67 0.58 -11.22 -22.20
C LEU A 67 0.58 -9.74 -21.80
N SER A 68 -0.62 -9.20 -21.59
CA SER A 68 -0.76 -7.88 -20.98
C SER A 68 -0.34 -7.99 -19.51
N TRP A 69 0.72 -7.30 -19.14
CA TRP A 69 1.14 -7.15 -17.74
C TRP A 69 0.19 -6.17 -17.02
N ASP A 70 -1.02 -6.62 -16.75
CA ASP A 70 -2.08 -5.85 -16.10
C ASP A 70 -2.02 -5.96 -14.57
N GLN A 71 -2.83 -5.15 -13.89
CA GLN A 71 -2.91 -5.17 -12.42
C GLN A 71 -3.35 -6.54 -11.88
N SER A 72 -4.18 -7.27 -12.63
CA SER A 72 -4.62 -8.61 -12.22
C SER A 72 -3.49 -9.64 -12.25
N ALA A 73 -2.61 -9.59 -13.26
CA ALA A 73 -1.42 -10.44 -13.33
C ALA A 73 -0.41 -10.09 -12.22
N GLN A 74 -0.19 -8.80 -11.96
CA GLN A 74 0.69 -8.34 -10.88
C GLN A 74 0.20 -8.83 -9.52
N LEU A 75 -1.10 -8.69 -9.24
CA LEU A 75 -1.71 -9.13 -7.99
C LEU A 75 -1.67 -10.66 -7.83
N LYS A 76 -1.84 -11.42 -8.91
CA LYS A 76 -1.66 -12.89 -8.89
C LYS A 76 -0.22 -13.29 -8.58
N LEU A 77 0.76 -12.64 -9.24
CA LEU A 77 2.18 -12.90 -8.95
C LEU A 77 2.51 -12.55 -7.49
N LEU A 78 2.01 -11.41 -7.01
CA LEU A 78 2.20 -10.98 -5.62
C LEU A 78 1.66 -12.02 -4.63
N LYS A 79 0.46 -12.55 -4.86
CA LYS A 79 -0.13 -13.61 -4.03
C LYS A 79 0.69 -14.90 -4.04
N LEU A 80 1.20 -15.31 -5.20
CA LEU A 80 2.08 -16.48 -5.31
C LEU A 80 3.36 -16.31 -4.50
N VAL A 81 4.01 -15.15 -4.62
CA VAL A 81 5.24 -14.85 -3.85
C VAL A 81 4.95 -14.79 -2.35
N LEU A 82 3.83 -14.18 -1.94
CA LEU A 82 3.41 -14.16 -0.53
C LEU A 82 3.10 -15.55 0.02
N ALA A 83 2.44 -16.40 -0.77
CA ALA A 83 2.13 -17.79 -0.40
C ALA A 83 3.42 -18.59 -0.15
N GLU A 84 4.41 -18.44 -1.03
CA GLU A 84 5.74 -19.04 -0.86
C GLU A 84 6.45 -18.52 0.40
N LYS A 85 6.44 -17.20 0.64
CA LYS A 85 7.10 -16.58 1.80
C LYS A 85 6.47 -16.96 3.14
N LEU A 86 5.15 -17.11 3.17
CA LEU A 86 4.40 -17.46 4.38
C LEU A 86 4.29 -18.99 4.58
N GLY A 87 4.63 -19.79 3.57
CA GLY A 87 4.48 -21.24 3.61
C GLY A 87 3.03 -21.71 3.64
N VAL A 88 2.12 -20.95 3.01
CA VAL A 88 0.66 -21.23 2.98
C VAL A 88 0.14 -21.33 1.55
N THR A 89 -1.10 -21.76 1.39
CA THR A 89 -1.75 -21.81 0.07
C THR A 89 -2.13 -20.41 -0.44
N THR A 90 -2.29 -20.26 -1.76
CA THR A 90 -2.76 -18.99 -2.34
C THR A 90 -4.16 -18.61 -1.87
N GLU A 91 -5.03 -19.60 -1.65
CA GLU A 91 -6.39 -19.40 -1.14
C GLU A 91 -6.38 -18.83 0.29
N GLU A 92 -5.45 -19.28 1.14
CA GLU A 92 -5.26 -18.72 2.47
C GLU A 92 -4.73 -17.28 2.43
N VAL A 93 -3.80 -16.97 1.52
CA VAL A 93 -3.35 -15.58 1.32
C VAL A 93 -4.50 -14.68 0.90
N GLU A 94 -5.39 -15.15 0.02
CA GLU A 94 -6.58 -14.42 -0.39
C GLU A 94 -7.53 -14.18 0.78
N ALA A 95 -7.82 -15.21 1.59
CA ALA A 95 -8.66 -15.07 2.78
C ALA A 95 -8.07 -14.08 3.80
N ARG A 96 -6.74 -14.07 3.98
CA ARG A 96 -6.06 -13.09 4.84
C ARG A 96 -6.09 -11.67 4.24
N ALA A 97 -5.97 -11.54 2.92
CA ALA A 97 -6.11 -10.26 2.24
C ALA A 97 -7.52 -9.70 2.36
N ASP A 98 -8.55 -10.55 2.31
CA ASP A 98 -9.94 -10.15 2.55
C ASP A 98 -10.15 -9.67 4.00
N GLN A 99 -9.53 -10.33 4.98
CA GLN A 99 -9.54 -9.85 6.37
C GLN A 99 -8.80 -8.52 6.52
N LEU A 100 -7.65 -8.37 5.87
CA LEU A 100 -6.90 -7.12 5.83
C LEU A 100 -7.74 -5.99 5.20
N ALA A 101 -8.56 -6.29 4.19
CA ALA A 101 -9.46 -5.33 3.55
C ALA A 101 -10.53 -4.77 4.51
N LEU A 102 -10.96 -5.56 5.50
CA LEU A 102 -11.89 -5.09 6.54
C LEU A 102 -11.24 -4.07 7.47
N LEU A 103 -9.93 -4.20 7.70
CA LEU A 103 -9.16 -3.33 8.59
C LEU A 103 -8.64 -2.08 7.86
N LEU A 104 -8.10 -2.26 6.65
CA LEU A 104 -7.36 -1.27 5.87
C LEU A 104 -7.78 -1.31 4.38
N PRO A 105 -9.02 -0.89 4.06
CA PRO A 105 -9.53 -0.97 2.69
C PRO A 105 -8.70 -0.17 1.67
N ASP A 106 -8.15 0.98 2.06
CA ASP A 106 -7.35 1.82 1.16
C ASP A 106 -6.01 1.15 0.79
N LEU A 107 -5.43 0.35 1.70
CA LEU A 107 -4.18 -0.37 1.45
C LEU A 107 -4.38 -1.45 0.39
N LEU A 108 -5.54 -2.14 0.41
CA LEU A 108 -5.85 -3.18 -0.57
C LEU A 108 -5.88 -2.63 -2.00
N THR A 109 -6.37 -1.40 -2.19
CA THR A 109 -6.40 -0.73 -3.51
C THR A 109 -5.01 -0.41 -4.07
N ARG A 110 -3.96 -0.53 -3.24
CA ARG A 110 -2.57 -0.28 -3.61
C ARG A 110 -1.69 -1.51 -3.42
N MET A 111 -2.28 -2.66 -3.15
CA MET A 111 -1.54 -3.87 -2.79
C MET A 111 -0.59 -4.29 -3.92
N GLU A 112 -0.99 -4.11 -5.18
CA GLU A 112 -0.16 -4.45 -6.35
C GLU A 112 1.13 -3.62 -6.49
N TYR A 113 1.17 -2.42 -5.92
CA TYR A 113 2.37 -1.56 -5.89
C TYR A 113 3.13 -1.65 -4.58
N THR A 114 2.57 -2.33 -3.57
CA THR A 114 3.18 -2.43 -2.26
C THR A 114 4.21 -3.56 -2.26
N ARG A 115 5.37 -3.31 -1.64
CA ARG A 115 6.45 -4.30 -1.56
C ARG A 115 6.02 -5.51 -0.72
N VAL A 116 6.41 -6.70 -1.17
CA VAL A 116 6.20 -7.98 -0.47
C VAL A 116 6.73 -7.91 0.96
N ASP A 117 7.91 -7.33 1.16
CA ASP A 117 8.57 -7.20 2.48
C ASP A 117 7.71 -6.45 3.50
N ILE A 118 6.81 -5.57 3.04
CA ILE A 118 5.90 -4.82 3.90
C ILE A 118 4.59 -5.58 4.10
N LEU A 119 4.06 -6.25 3.06
CA LEU A 119 2.81 -6.99 3.14
C LEU A 119 2.94 -8.29 3.94
N GLN A 120 4.07 -8.98 3.83
CA GLN A 120 4.31 -10.25 4.52
C GLN A 120 4.05 -10.17 6.03
N PRO A 121 4.69 -9.27 6.81
CA PRO A 121 4.46 -9.21 8.26
C PRO A 121 3.02 -8.82 8.62
N LEU A 122 2.33 -8.07 7.74
CA LEU A 122 0.92 -7.71 7.97
C LEU A 122 -0.02 -8.90 7.83
N LEU A 123 0.25 -9.78 6.85
CA LEU A 123 -0.54 -10.99 6.63
C LEU A 123 -0.13 -12.13 7.57
N GLU A 124 1.08 -12.09 8.13
CA GLU A 124 1.56 -13.08 9.09
C GLU A 124 0.81 -13.00 10.42
N ASP A 125 0.59 -11.78 10.96
CA ASP A 125 -0.01 -11.53 12.27
C ASP A 125 -1.16 -10.50 12.22
N LEU A 126 -2.30 -10.91 11.67
CA LEU A 126 -3.52 -10.08 11.62
C LEU A 126 -4.10 -9.70 13.01
N PRO A 127 -4.11 -10.60 14.02
CA PRO A 127 -4.56 -10.23 15.37
C PRO A 127 -3.67 -9.16 16.01
N GLY A 128 -2.35 -9.30 15.90
CA GLY A 128 -1.39 -8.30 16.37
C GLY A 128 -1.55 -6.97 15.63
N LEU A 129 -1.76 -7.00 14.32
CA LEU A 129 -2.07 -5.81 13.52
C LEU A 129 -3.33 -5.09 14.04
N THR A 130 -4.38 -5.84 14.40
CA THR A 130 -5.61 -5.23 14.93
C THR A 130 -5.37 -4.50 16.25
N GLN A 131 -4.62 -5.11 17.18
CA GLN A 131 -4.23 -4.45 18.44
C GLN A 131 -3.37 -3.22 18.19
N GLN A 132 -2.44 -3.31 17.24
CA GLN A 132 -1.61 -2.17 16.84
C GLN A 132 -2.45 -1.02 16.27
N LEU A 133 -3.41 -1.31 15.39
CA LEU A 133 -4.30 -0.29 14.83
C LEU A 133 -5.16 0.40 15.90
N ILE A 134 -5.57 -0.32 16.96
CA ILE A 134 -6.25 0.27 18.11
C ILE A 134 -5.31 1.25 18.83
N GLY A 135 -4.07 0.85 19.13
CA GLY A 135 -3.08 1.74 19.76
C GLY A 135 -2.77 2.98 18.92
N LEU A 136 -2.61 2.80 17.59
CA LEU A 136 -2.43 3.91 16.66
C LEU A 136 -3.64 4.86 16.66
N ARG A 137 -4.86 4.32 16.79
CA ARG A 137 -6.09 5.11 16.84
C ARG A 137 -6.19 5.96 18.10
N GLU A 138 -5.68 5.46 19.21
CA GLU A 138 -5.61 6.19 20.47
C GLU A 138 -4.61 7.36 20.40
N CYS A 139 -3.45 7.15 19.75
CA CYS A 139 -2.44 8.19 19.53
C CYS A 139 -2.88 9.27 18.51
N LEU A 140 -3.64 8.88 17.48
CA LEU A 140 -4.07 9.75 16.37
C LEU A 140 -5.61 9.80 16.26
N PRO A 141 -6.30 10.40 17.25
CA PRO A 141 -7.75 10.48 17.22
C PRO A 141 -8.22 11.34 16.04
N GLY A 142 -9.18 10.81 15.28
CA GLY A 142 -9.79 11.49 14.12
C GLY A 142 -9.07 11.28 12.79
N VAL A 143 -7.84 10.75 12.79
CA VAL A 143 -7.09 10.45 11.56
C VAL A 143 -7.62 9.18 10.89
N ASN A 144 -7.76 9.20 9.55
CA ASN A 144 -8.12 7.99 8.80
C ASN A 144 -6.88 7.07 8.68
N LEU A 145 -6.75 6.11 9.60
CA LEU A 145 -5.63 5.19 9.64
C LEU A 145 -5.48 4.35 8.36
N SER A 146 -6.60 3.94 7.74
CA SER A 146 -6.56 3.19 6.48
C SER A 146 -5.85 3.99 5.39
N ARG A 147 -6.23 5.25 5.20
CA ARG A 147 -5.59 6.16 4.25
C ARG A 147 -4.14 6.45 4.62
N LEU A 148 -3.86 6.69 5.90
CA LEU A 148 -2.51 7.00 6.38
C LEU A 148 -1.55 5.82 6.16
N VAL A 149 -1.96 4.60 6.49
CA VAL A 149 -1.18 3.38 6.22
C VAL A 149 -1.05 3.13 4.72
N ALA A 150 -2.10 3.36 3.92
CA ALA A 150 -2.03 3.22 2.48
C ALA A 150 -1.01 4.19 1.86
N LYS A 151 -0.85 5.41 2.41
CA LYS A 151 0.19 6.37 2.00
C LYS A 151 1.58 5.91 2.45
N HIS A 152 1.70 5.43 3.69
CA HIS A 152 2.98 5.07 4.30
C HIS A 152 2.92 3.69 4.99
N PRO A 153 2.99 2.58 4.24
CA PRO A 153 2.81 1.23 4.79
C PRO A 153 3.86 0.83 5.85
N ARG A 154 5.06 1.43 5.78
CA ARG A 154 6.16 1.18 6.73
C ARG A 154 5.85 1.65 8.16
N LEU A 155 4.86 2.53 8.33
CA LEU A 155 4.43 3.04 9.63
C LEU A 155 4.10 1.90 10.60
N LEU A 156 3.46 0.84 10.09
CA LEU A 156 3.10 -0.32 10.91
C LEU A 156 4.32 -1.13 11.35
N SER A 157 5.39 -1.18 10.55
CA SER A 157 6.61 -1.88 10.96
C SER A 157 7.43 -1.08 11.96
N GLU A 158 7.46 0.24 11.83
CA GLU A 158 8.32 1.11 12.65
C GLU A 158 7.70 1.44 14.02
N TYR A 159 6.38 1.60 14.05
CA TYR A 159 5.61 1.94 15.24
C TYR A 159 4.78 0.74 15.71
N ARG A 160 5.43 -0.41 15.85
CA ARG A 160 4.81 -1.60 16.47
C ARG A 160 4.40 -1.34 17.91
N ASP A 161 5.21 -0.55 18.62
CA ASP A 161 4.89 -0.05 19.96
C ASP A 161 4.22 1.34 19.86
N PRO A 162 2.96 1.48 20.30
CA PRO A 162 2.26 2.77 20.29
C PRO A 162 2.93 3.81 21.19
N ALA A 163 3.65 3.41 22.24
CA ALA A 163 4.32 4.36 23.13
C ALA A 163 5.39 5.18 22.38
N ARG A 164 6.11 4.53 21.46
CA ARG A 164 7.12 5.19 20.61
C ARG A 164 6.48 6.20 19.66
N LEU A 165 5.31 5.90 19.11
CA LEU A 165 4.59 6.86 18.28
C LEU A 165 4.15 8.07 19.12
N GLU A 166 3.60 7.82 20.32
CA GLU A 166 3.15 8.89 21.18
C GLU A 166 4.30 9.82 21.60
N GLU A 167 5.46 9.27 21.97
CA GLU A 167 6.67 10.06 22.22
C GLU A 167 7.04 10.92 21.00
N ARG A 168 7.00 10.33 19.81
CA ARG A 168 7.31 11.04 18.58
C ARG A 168 6.32 12.17 18.30
N LEU A 169 5.03 11.93 18.52
CA LEU A 169 3.98 12.96 18.40
C LEU A 169 4.16 14.06 19.44
N GLN A 170 4.58 13.75 20.66
CA GLN A 170 4.90 14.74 21.68
C GLN A 170 6.08 15.62 21.28
N GLN A 171 7.14 15.04 20.71
CA GLN A 171 8.27 15.80 20.14
C GLN A 171 7.79 16.75 19.03
N LEU A 172 6.92 16.28 18.13
CA LEU A 172 6.32 17.11 17.08
C LEU A 172 5.46 18.25 17.66
N ARG A 173 4.63 17.98 18.67
CA ARG A 173 3.79 18.99 19.33
C ARG A 173 4.64 20.04 20.06
N ALA A 174 5.75 19.63 20.67
CA ALA A 174 6.68 20.54 21.32
C ALA A 174 7.41 21.44 20.30
N ALA A 175 7.78 20.90 19.14
CA ALA A 175 8.42 21.65 18.06
C ALA A 175 7.47 22.58 17.31
N LEU A 176 6.17 22.26 17.26
CA LEU A 176 5.14 22.98 16.50
C LEU A 176 4.00 23.48 17.41
N PRO A 177 4.27 24.47 18.30
CA PRO A 177 3.26 24.97 19.22
C PRO A 177 2.09 25.60 18.47
N GLY A 178 0.87 25.21 18.83
CA GLY A 178 -0.38 25.72 18.23
C GLY A 178 -0.80 25.03 16.93
N VAL A 179 -0.01 24.08 16.40
CA VAL A 179 -0.36 23.31 15.21
C VAL A 179 -1.13 22.03 15.59
N ASN A 180 -2.17 21.70 14.84
CA ASN A 180 -2.87 20.43 14.97
C ASN A 180 -2.04 19.30 14.33
N VAL A 181 -1.10 18.77 15.11
CA VAL A 181 -0.16 17.72 14.66
C VAL A 181 -0.86 16.49 14.05
N PRO A 182 -1.95 15.94 14.63
CA PRO A 182 -2.67 14.83 14.00
C PRO A 182 -3.13 15.09 12.56
N VAL A 183 -3.67 16.29 12.28
CA VAL A 183 -4.10 16.66 10.92
C VAL A 183 -2.90 16.78 9.99
N LEU A 184 -1.83 17.41 10.46
CA LEU A 184 -0.60 17.58 9.69
C LEU A 184 0.04 16.22 9.33
N VAL A 185 0.02 15.24 10.24
CA VAL A 185 0.54 13.88 10.01
C VAL A 185 -0.36 13.08 9.06
N ASP A 186 -1.69 13.29 9.08
CA ASP A 186 -2.61 12.66 8.11
C ASP A 186 -2.36 13.17 6.68
N GLU A 187 -2.02 14.45 6.55
CA GLU A 187 -1.63 15.06 5.28
C GLU A 187 -0.25 14.53 4.82
N GLU A 188 0.77 14.66 5.68
CA GLU A 188 2.16 14.31 5.40
C GLU A 188 2.76 13.35 6.47
N PRO A 189 2.65 12.03 6.29
CA PRO A 189 3.16 11.05 7.25
C PRO A 189 4.69 11.05 7.40
N HIS A 190 5.45 11.52 6.41
CA HIS A 190 6.92 11.54 6.45
C HIS A 190 7.46 12.43 7.59
N LEU A 191 6.66 13.34 8.13
CA LEU A 191 7.02 14.15 9.31
C LEU A 191 7.34 13.30 10.53
N LEU A 192 6.82 12.08 10.61
CA LEU A 192 7.14 11.15 11.70
C LEU A 192 8.61 10.71 11.68
N HIS A 193 9.30 10.81 10.54
CA HIS A 193 10.69 10.34 10.38
C HIS A 193 11.72 11.44 10.45
N VAL A 194 11.32 12.69 10.20
CA VAL A 194 12.26 13.79 9.98
C VAL A 194 12.47 14.60 11.26
N ASP A 195 13.71 14.93 11.60
CA ASP A 195 13.98 15.86 12.70
C ASP A 195 13.46 17.27 12.37
N ILE A 196 12.29 17.59 12.92
CA ILE A 196 11.62 18.88 12.69
C ILE A 196 12.46 20.05 13.21
N GLY A 197 13.27 19.87 14.26
CA GLY A 197 14.16 20.92 14.74
C GLY A 197 15.17 21.32 13.67
N VAL A 198 15.80 20.34 13.04
CA VAL A 198 16.75 20.53 11.94
C VAL A 198 16.06 21.13 10.71
N VAL A 199 14.87 20.66 10.35
CA VAL A 199 14.08 21.21 9.24
C VAL A 199 13.77 22.69 9.46
N LEU A 200 13.21 23.05 10.63
CA LEU A 200 12.85 24.43 10.93
C LEU A 200 14.08 25.35 10.98
N GLN A 201 15.20 24.87 11.52
CA GLN A 201 16.47 25.61 11.52
C GLN A 201 16.97 25.86 10.10
N ASN A 202 16.90 24.85 9.23
CA ASN A 202 17.27 24.99 7.83
C ASN A 202 16.34 25.94 7.07
N CYS A 203 15.03 25.86 7.28
CA CYS A 203 14.08 26.81 6.71
C CYS A 203 14.40 28.25 7.14
N LYS A 204 14.66 28.47 8.43
CA LYS A 204 15.03 29.80 8.95
C LYS A 204 16.34 30.32 8.35
N ARG A 205 17.31 29.43 8.09
CA ARG A 205 18.59 29.77 7.44
C ARG A 205 18.39 30.17 5.98
N LEU A 206 17.57 29.43 5.24
CA LEU A 206 17.34 29.65 3.81
C LEU A 206 16.38 30.82 3.54
N MET A 207 15.40 31.03 4.43
CA MET A 207 14.33 32.02 4.29
C MET A 207 14.12 32.80 5.60
N PRO A 208 15.03 33.73 5.96
CA PRO A 208 15.01 34.40 7.27
C PRO A 208 13.79 35.32 7.49
N ASN A 209 13.14 35.75 6.42
CA ASN A 209 11.98 36.65 6.47
C ASN A 209 10.63 35.90 6.52
N THR A 210 10.64 34.57 6.55
CA THR A 210 9.44 33.73 6.54
C THR A 210 9.35 32.93 7.82
N ASP A 211 8.15 32.80 8.40
CA ASP A 211 7.92 31.93 9.56
C ASP A 211 8.00 30.46 9.11
N PRO A 212 9.00 29.68 9.57
CA PRO A 212 9.21 28.32 9.12
C PRO A 212 8.06 27.38 9.52
N VAL A 213 7.36 27.68 10.62
CA VAL A 213 6.22 26.86 11.08
C VAL A 213 5.03 27.04 10.14
N GLN A 214 4.70 28.28 9.77
CA GLN A 214 3.63 28.54 8.80
C GLN A 214 3.95 27.98 7.42
N LEU A 215 5.22 28.04 7.00
CA LEU A 215 5.64 27.44 5.74
C LEU A 215 5.46 25.92 5.75
N LEU A 216 5.86 25.24 6.83
CA LEU A 216 5.69 23.79 6.99
C LEU A 216 4.21 23.38 6.99
N VAL A 217 3.34 24.12 7.67
CA VAL A 217 1.90 23.82 7.73
C VAL A 217 1.23 24.04 6.38
N SER A 218 1.60 25.09 5.65
CA SER A 218 0.98 25.40 4.35
C SER A 218 1.47 24.48 3.23
N GLN A 219 2.74 24.07 3.24
CA GLN A 219 3.37 23.33 2.16
C GLN A 219 4.40 22.31 2.70
N PRO A 220 3.94 21.26 3.42
CA PRO A 220 4.83 20.34 4.13
C PRO A 220 5.76 19.57 3.18
N GLN A 221 5.23 19.05 2.08
CA GLN A 221 6.00 18.29 1.10
C GLN A 221 7.15 19.11 0.48
N MET A 222 6.90 20.39 0.17
CA MET A 222 7.90 21.28 -0.41
C MET A 222 9.06 21.53 0.57
N VAL A 223 8.75 21.79 1.83
CA VAL A 223 9.75 21.99 2.89
C VAL A 223 10.61 20.73 3.07
N LEU A 224 9.99 19.56 3.14
CA LEU A 224 10.73 18.30 3.29
C LEU A 224 11.66 18.03 2.10
N THR A 225 11.18 18.27 0.87
CA THR A 225 11.96 18.09 -0.35
C THR A 225 13.14 19.06 -0.43
N ALA A 226 12.93 20.33 -0.04
CA ALA A 226 13.98 21.34 -0.08
C ALA A 226 15.10 21.05 0.93
N VAL A 227 14.76 20.52 2.10
CA VAL A 227 15.74 20.11 3.11
C VAL A 227 16.53 18.89 2.65
N GLU A 228 15.86 17.87 2.10
CA GLU A 228 16.54 16.68 1.54
C GLU A 228 17.51 17.04 0.40
N ALA A 229 17.09 17.93 -0.50
CA ALA A 229 17.94 18.44 -1.57
C ALA A 229 19.12 19.28 -1.03
N GLY A 230 18.85 20.16 -0.06
CA GLY A 230 19.87 21.02 0.54
C GLY A 230 20.93 20.25 1.35
N LEU A 231 20.53 19.17 2.03
CA LEU A 231 21.44 18.26 2.72
C LEU A 231 22.34 17.51 1.72
N SER A 232 21.76 17.03 0.61
CA SER A 232 22.53 16.33 -0.43
C SER A 232 23.58 17.25 -1.07
N SER A 233 23.21 18.49 -1.41
CA SER A 233 24.16 19.44 -2.01
C SER A 233 25.28 19.89 -1.06
N ALA A 234 25.06 19.88 0.26
CA ALA A 234 26.11 20.20 1.22
C ALA A 234 27.15 19.09 1.35
N MET A 235 26.77 17.83 1.12
CA MET A 235 27.68 16.68 1.20
C MET A 235 28.54 16.50 -0.05
N ASP A 236 28.09 16.98 -1.22
CA ASP A 236 28.85 16.85 -2.48
C ASP A 236 30.04 17.82 -2.61
N VAL A 237 30.21 18.78 -1.70
CA VAL A 237 31.26 19.81 -1.80
C VAL A 237 32.62 19.34 -1.28
N GLU A 238 32.72 18.25 -0.51
CA GLU A 238 34.01 17.76 0.02
C GLU A 238 34.74 16.72 -0.86
N GLY A 239 34.17 16.36 -2.02
CA GLY A 239 34.74 15.33 -2.91
C GLY A 239 35.56 15.83 -4.11
N GLY A 240 35.77 17.15 -4.24
CA GLY A 240 36.52 17.74 -5.35
C GLY A 240 38.00 17.36 -5.32
N ALA A 241 38.36 16.28 -6.00
CA ALA A 241 39.75 15.91 -6.24
C ALA A 241 40.53 17.11 -6.82
N PRO A 242 41.75 17.41 -6.33
CA PRO A 242 42.55 18.49 -6.89
C PRO A 242 42.84 18.16 -8.35
N VAL A 243 42.40 19.02 -9.25
CA VAL A 243 42.77 18.97 -10.67
C VAL A 243 44.28 19.14 -10.75
N THR A 244 45.00 18.04 -10.91
CA THR A 244 46.42 18.05 -11.24
C THR A 244 46.54 18.58 -12.66
N ALA A 245 46.96 19.84 -12.79
CA ALA A 245 47.34 20.42 -14.06
C ALA A 245 48.59 19.69 -14.57
N HIS A 246 48.49 19.12 -15.78
CA HIS A 246 49.60 18.62 -16.58
C HIS A 246 50.01 19.65 -17.62
#